data_AF-A0A6A2XUL4-F1
#
_entry.id   AF-A0A6A2XUL4-F1
#
_cell.length_a   1.000
_cell.length_b   1.000
_cell.length_c   1.000
_cell.angle_alpha   90.00
_cell.angle_beta   90.00
_cell.angle_gamma   90.00
#
_symmetry.space_group_name_H-M   'P 1'
#
loop_
_entity.id
_entity.type
_entity.pdbx_description
1 polymer ?
#
loop_
_entity_poly.entity_id
_entity_poly.type
_entity_poly.pdbx_seq_one_letter_code
_entity_poly.pdbx_strand_id
1 'polypeptide(L)'
;MLLAMSFLSTRCFTTEILEGFDVQRTSGLHDTLRKYAYLTRAITQYYKQHMPEDDSRLNGVCPSFSEFIRRCQELDKVTVSDVFSIQLMQVSQVTEEVAIAVVDLYPTLVSLAHAYSLLEGDVCAQEEMLRKQSNNVVSSVASKNISRFVWG
;
A
#
# COMPACT_ATOMS: atom_id res chain seq x y z
N MET A 1 24.51 -3.12 -12.63
CA MET A 1 24.56 -4.35 -11.82
C MET A 1 24.75 -4.07 -10.32
N LEU A 2 25.75 -3.27 -9.91
CA LEU A 2 25.98 -2.91 -8.49
C LEU A 2 24.80 -2.20 -7.81
N LEU A 3 24.14 -1.23 -8.48
CA LEU A 3 22.96 -0.53 -7.95
C LEU A 3 21.73 -1.44 -7.75
N ALA A 4 21.60 -2.49 -8.57
CA ALA A 4 20.50 -3.45 -8.43
C ALA A 4 20.74 -4.40 -7.23
N MET A 5 22.00 -4.82 -7.00
CA MET A 5 22.35 -5.60 -5.81
C MET A 5 22.18 -4.81 -4.51
N SER A 6 22.57 -3.52 -4.48
CA SER A 6 22.35 -2.68 -3.30
C SER A 6 20.86 -2.50 -3.02
N PHE A 7 20.04 -2.28 -4.04
CA PHE A 7 18.59 -2.11 -3.88
C PHE A 7 17.88 -3.39 -3.41
N LEU A 8 18.25 -4.55 -3.96
CA LEU A 8 17.71 -5.84 -3.53
C LEU A 8 18.09 -6.16 -2.08
N SER A 9 19.34 -5.91 -1.70
CA SER A 9 19.78 -6.05 -0.31
C SER A 9 19.00 -5.12 0.62
N THR A 10 18.87 -3.83 0.28
CA THR A 10 18.12 -2.86 1.10
C THR A 10 16.65 -3.27 1.27
N ARG A 11 15.99 -3.76 0.22
CA ARG A 11 14.62 -4.30 0.34
C ARG A 11 14.55 -5.51 1.27
N CYS A 12 15.49 -6.45 1.12
CA CYS A 12 15.56 -7.64 1.96
C CYS A 12 15.73 -7.27 3.45
N PHE A 13 16.60 -6.30 3.76
CA PHE A 13 16.77 -5.79 5.12
C PHE A 13 15.56 -5.02 5.63
N THR A 14 14.86 -4.28 4.77
CA THR A 14 13.62 -3.58 5.15
C THR A 14 12.57 -4.60 5.59
N THR A 15 12.37 -5.66 4.81
CA THR A 15 11.40 -6.70 5.15
C THR A 15 11.77 -7.48 6.42
N GLU A 16 13.05 -7.75 6.64
CA GLU A 16 13.51 -8.46 7.84
C GLU A 16 13.46 -7.59 9.10
N ILE A 17 14.00 -6.36 9.03
CA ILE A 17 14.25 -5.52 10.20
C ILE A 17 13.08 -4.58 10.49
N LEU A 18 12.56 -3.90 9.47
CA LEU A 18 11.51 -2.88 9.65
C LEU A 18 10.12 -3.51 9.64
N GLU A 19 9.87 -4.45 8.73
CA GLU A 19 8.56 -5.13 8.63
C GLU A 19 8.46 -6.36 9.54
N GLY A 20 9.59 -6.86 10.06
CA GLY A 20 9.64 -7.94 11.06
C GLY A 20 9.41 -9.35 10.51
N PHE A 21 9.55 -9.56 9.20
CA PHE A 21 9.40 -10.89 8.59
C PHE A 21 10.64 -11.76 8.83
N ASP A 22 10.43 -13.06 9.07
CA ASP A 22 11.52 -14.04 9.07
C ASP A 22 11.96 -14.37 7.63
N VAL A 23 13.03 -13.73 7.17
CA VAL A 23 13.50 -13.85 5.78
C VAL A 23 14.41 -15.06 5.59
N GLN A 24 13.86 -16.12 5.01
CA GLN A 24 14.57 -17.36 4.71
C GLN A 24 15.25 -17.32 3.32
N ARG A 25 16.54 -16.96 3.27
CA ARG A 25 17.33 -16.91 2.02
C ARG A 25 17.72 -18.30 1.54
N THR A 26 17.54 -18.60 0.25
CA THR A 26 17.83 -19.91 -0.38
C THR A 26 18.69 -19.76 -1.64
N SER A 27 19.54 -20.73 -1.94
CA SER A 27 20.43 -20.69 -3.12
C SER A 27 19.78 -21.17 -4.43
N GLY A 28 18.60 -21.80 -4.35
CA GLY A 28 17.84 -22.27 -5.52
C GLY A 28 16.61 -23.09 -5.16
N LEU A 29 15.93 -23.62 -6.18
CA LEU A 29 14.66 -24.37 -6.02
C LEU A 29 14.81 -25.59 -5.10
N HIS A 30 15.86 -26.39 -5.30
CA HIS A 30 16.09 -27.58 -4.48
C HIS A 30 16.24 -27.23 -2.99
N ASP A 31 17.00 -26.18 -2.67
CA ASP A 31 17.16 -25.70 -1.29
C ASP A 31 15.83 -25.19 -0.71
N THR A 32 15.04 -24.50 -1.53
CA THR A 32 13.69 -24.02 -1.16
C THR A 32 12.75 -25.18 -0.80
N LEU A 33 12.66 -26.20 -1.66
CA LEU A 33 11.81 -27.37 -1.42
C LEU A 33 12.24 -28.13 -0.16
N ARG A 34 13.56 -28.26 0.05
CA ARG A 34 14.11 -28.86 1.28
C ARG A 34 13.66 -28.07 2.52
N LYS A 35 13.73 -26.74 2.51
CA LYS A 35 13.25 -25.92 3.63
C LYS A 35 11.76 -26.08 3.88
N TYR A 36 10.92 -26.09 2.84
CA TYR A 36 9.48 -26.33 2.99
C TYR A 36 9.17 -27.69 3.60
N ALA A 37 9.89 -28.74 3.21
CA ALA A 37 9.74 -30.07 3.82
C ALA A 37 10.10 -30.05 5.31
N TYR A 38 11.19 -29.38 5.70
CA TYR A 38 11.56 -29.21 7.10
C TYR A 38 10.53 -28.43 7.91
N LEU A 39 10.06 -27.28 7.40
CA LEU A 39 9.05 -26.44 8.06
C LEU A 39 7.74 -27.20 8.27
N THR A 40 7.26 -27.87 7.23
CA THR A 40 6.03 -28.68 7.30
C THR A 40 6.13 -29.76 8.38
N ARG A 41 7.26 -30.47 8.43
CA ARG A 41 7.50 -31.52 9.43
C ARG A 41 7.59 -30.94 10.84
N ALA A 42 8.31 -29.83 11.03
CA ALA A 42 8.45 -29.18 12.32
C ALA A 42 7.11 -28.68 12.87
N ILE A 43 6.29 -28.01 12.05
CA ILE A 43 4.95 -27.56 12.42
C ILE A 43 4.06 -28.76 12.79
N THR A 44 4.06 -29.81 11.98
CA THR A 44 3.27 -31.02 12.24
C THR A 44 3.65 -31.67 13.58
N GLN A 45 4.96 -31.77 13.85
CA GLN A 45 5.46 -32.33 15.11
C GLN A 45 5.12 -31.45 16.32
N TYR A 46 5.26 -30.13 16.17
CA TYR A 46 4.94 -29.16 17.22
C TYR A 46 3.49 -29.31 17.68
N TYR A 47 2.53 -29.28 16.74
CA TYR A 47 1.11 -29.40 17.08
C TYR A 47 0.75 -30.79 17.62
N LYS A 48 1.35 -31.87 17.11
CA LYS A 48 1.16 -33.23 17.68
C LYS A 48 1.60 -33.37 19.12
N GLN A 49 2.66 -32.66 19.52
CA GLN A 49 3.21 -32.74 20.87
C GLN A 49 2.50 -31.81 21.86
N HIS A 50 2.01 -30.67 21.39
CA HIS A 50 1.53 -29.58 22.25
C HIS A 50 0.00 -29.37 22.20
N MET A 51 -0.74 -30.12 21.36
CA MET A 51 -2.21 -30.05 21.32
C MET A 51 -2.86 -31.42 21.51
N PRO A 52 -3.61 -31.63 22.62
CA PRO A 52 -4.43 -32.82 22.79
C PRO A 52 -5.65 -32.79 21.86
N GLU A 53 -6.12 -33.96 21.44
CA GLU A 53 -7.15 -34.16 20.39
C GLU A 53 -8.54 -33.56 20.69
N ASP A 54 -8.80 -33.08 21.90
CA ASP A 54 -10.15 -32.70 22.38
C ASP A 54 -10.23 -31.26 22.96
N ASP A 55 -9.41 -30.34 22.46
CA ASP A 55 -9.35 -28.98 23.03
C ASP A 55 -10.27 -27.98 22.29
N SER A 56 -11.48 -27.84 22.84
CA SER A 56 -12.43 -26.74 22.57
C SER A 56 -11.81 -25.32 22.64
N ARG A 57 -10.59 -25.18 23.15
CA ARG A 57 -9.76 -23.95 23.17
C ARG A 57 -9.21 -23.52 21.80
N LEU A 58 -9.27 -24.37 20.77
CA LEU A 58 -8.88 -24.03 19.40
C LEU A 58 -9.89 -23.12 18.68
N ASN A 59 -11.12 -23.03 19.20
CA ASN A 59 -12.12 -22.09 18.68
C ASN A 59 -11.66 -20.65 18.93
N GLY A 60 -10.93 -20.08 17.97
CA GLY A 60 -10.54 -18.66 17.94
C GLY A 60 -9.05 -18.36 17.85
N VAL A 61 -8.14 -19.36 17.90
CA VAL A 61 -6.68 -19.10 17.82
C VAL A 61 -6.22 -18.83 16.38
N CYS A 62 -6.77 -19.55 15.41
CA CYS A 62 -6.47 -19.39 13.99
C CYS A 62 -7.79 -19.27 13.21
N PRO A 63 -7.91 -18.34 12.23
CA PRO A 63 -9.06 -18.33 11.34
C PRO A 63 -9.14 -19.62 10.54
N SER A 64 -10.35 -20.02 10.15
CA SER A 64 -10.50 -21.05 9.13
C SER A 64 -9.81 -20.62 7.83
N PHE A 65 -9.43 -21.59 6.99
CA PHE A 65 -8.83 -21.29 5.69
C PHE A 65 -9.73 -20.38 4.85
N SER A 66 -11.04 -20.60 4.86
CA SER A 66 -12.02 -19.75 4.17
C SER A 66 -12.06 -18.33 4.70
N GLU A 67 -11.97 -18.13 6.01
CA GLU A 67 -11.94 -16.78 6.60
C GLU A 67 -10.64 -16.06 6.28
N PHE A 68 -9.51 -16.77 6.30
CA PHE A 68 -8.23 -16.22 5.88
C PHE A 68 -8.29 -15.72 4.43
N ILE A 69 -8.75 -16.56 3.51
CA ILE A 69 -8.89 -16.19 2.09
C ILE A 69 -9.85 -15.00 1.91
N ARG A 70 -10.99 -15.00 2.61
CA ARG A 70 -11.94 -13.86 2.57
C ARG A 70 -11.27 -12.56 3.02
N ARG A 71 -10.47 -12.59 4.09
CA ARG A 71 -9.73 -11.41 4.56
C ARG A 71 -8.70 -10.93 3.54
N CYS A 72 -7.96 -11.84 2.89
CA CYS A 72 -7.04 -11.47 1.81
C CYS A 72 -7.78 -10.75 0.66
N GLN A 73 -8.92 -11.29 0.23
CA GLN A 73 -9.73 -10.67 -0.83
C GLN A 73 -10.29 -9.31 -0.43
N GLU A 74 -10.58 -9.09 0.86
CA GLU A 74 -11.01 -7.79 1.36
C GLU A 74 -9.89 -6.75 1.33
N LEU A 75 -8.65 -7.16 1.61
CA LEU A 75 -7.47 -6.30 1.54
C LEU A 75 -7.08 -5.95 0.09
N ASP A 76 -7.35 -6.83 -0.86
CA ASP A 76 -7.09 -6.58 -2.30
C ASP A 76 -8.11 -5.64 -2.95
N LYS A 77 -9.16 -5.22 -2.22
CA LYS A 77 -10.16 -4.28 -2.76
C LYS A 77 -9.53 -2.89 -2.87
N VAL A 78 -9.51 -2.38 -4.10
CA VAL A 78 -9.06 -1.02 -4.41
C VAL A 78 -10.28 -0.15 -4.70
N THR A 79 -10.37 0.99 -4.04
CA THR A 79 -11.42 2.00 -4.29
C THR A 79 -10.98 2.99 -5.38
N VAL A 80 -11.94 3.74 -5.94
CA VAL A 80 -11.63 4.83 -6.89
C VAL A 80 -10.72 5.88 -6.24
N SER A 81 -10.91 6.11 -4.95
CA SER A 81 -10.08 7.01 -4.14
C SER A 81 -8.64 6.52 -4.06
N ASP A 82 -8.42 5.23 -3.82
CA ASP A 82 -7.08 4.64 -3.75
C ASP A 82 -6.34 4.77 -5.09
N VAL A 83 -7.04 4.46 -6.19
CA VAL A 83 -6.48 4.65 -7.55
C VAL A 83 -6.14 6.12 -7.79
N PHE A 84 -7.02 7.04 -7.38
CA PHE A 84 -6.80 8.46 -7.57
C PHE A 84 -5.61 8.98 -6.74
N SER A 85 -5.46 8.56 -5.48
CA SER A 85 -4.28 8.87 -4.65
C SER A 85 -2.98 8.42 -5.33
N ILE A 86 -2.95 7.19 -5.86
CA ILE A 86 -1.77 6.66 -6.57
C ILE A 86 -1.46 7.48 -7.83
N GLN A 87 -2.49 7.89 -8.58
CA GLN A 87 -2.34 8.74 -9.76
C GLN A 87 -1.77 10.12 -9.39
N LEU A 88 -2.28 10.73 -8.31
CA LEU A 88 -1.78 12.01 -7.82
C LEU A 88 -0.29 11.93 -7.44
N MET A 89 0.15 10.85 -6.79
CA MET A 89 1.56 10.64 -6.44
C MET A 89 2.50 10.47 -7.65
N GLN A 90 1.97 10.32 -8.87
CA GLN A 90 2.78 10.37 -10.09
C GLN A 90 3.10 11.81 -10.53
N VAL A 91 2.42 12.82 -9.96
CA VAL A 91 2.66 14.23 -10.24
C VAL A 91 3.85 14.72 -9.42
N SER A 92 4.77 15.46 -10.04
CA SER A 92 5.96 15.94 -9.36
C SER A 92 5.62 16.80 -8.14
N GLN A 93 6.30 16.55 -7.02
CA GLN A 93 6.09 17.21 -5.71
C GLN A 93 4.78 16.85 -5.01
N VAL A 94 4.10 15.78 -5.44
CA VAL A 94 2.98 15.21 -4.70
C VAL A 94 3.48 14.01 -3.91
N THR A 95 3.58 14.18 -2.59
CA THR A 95 3.86 13.08 -1.65
C THR A 95 2.56 12.35 -1.28
N GLU A 96 2.68 11.29 -0.50
CA GLU A 96 1.52 10.56 0.04
C GLU A 96 0.60 11.48 0.86
N GLU A 97 1.18 12.32 1.73
CA GLU A 97 0.43 13.25 2.57
C GLU A 97 -0.31 14.31 1.75
N VAL A 98 0.30 14.76 0.65
CA VAL A 98 -0.34 15.70 -0.28
C VAL A 98 -1.48 15.01 -1.02
N ALA A 99 -1.30 13.77 -1.48
CA ALA A 99 -2.35 13.01 -2.15
C ALA A 99 -3.55 12.77 -1.22
N ILE A 100 -3.30 12.39 0.03
CA ILE A 100 -4.35 12.24 1.07
C ILE A 100 -5.10 13.57 1.27
N ALA A 101 -4.38 14.68 1.44
CA ALA A 101 -5.01 15.99 1.64
C ALA A 101 -5.89 16.43 0.46
N VAL A 102 -5.53 16.06 -0.78
CA VAL A 102 -6.34 16.35 -1.97
C VAL A 102 -7.56 15.45 -2.02
N VAL A 103 -7.38 14.15 -1.75
CA VAL A 103 -8.46 13.14 -1.76
C VAL A 103 -9.49 13.39 -0.66
N ASP A 104 -9.09 13.87 0.51
CA ASP A 104 -10.00 14.27 1.59
C ASP A 104 -10.95 15.41 1.17
N LEU A 105 -10.49 16.30 0.29
CA LEU A 105 -11.30 17.38 -0.27
C LEU A 105 -12.09 16.93 -1.50
N TYR A 106 -11.48 16.10 -2.34
CA TYR A 106 -12.00 15.65 -3.63
C TYR A 106 -11.74 14.15 -3.79
N PRO A 107 -12.67 13.29 -3.33
CA PRO A 107 -12.43 11.84 -3.26
C PRO A 107 -12.19 11.16 -4.62
N THR A 108 -12.49 11.85 -5.72
CA THR A 108 -12.32 11.33 -7.08
C THR A 108 -11.77 12.39 -8.03
N LEU A 109 -11.14 11.93 -9.10
CA LEU A 109 -10.73 12.78 -10.22
C LEU A 109 -11.91 13.62 -10.78
N VAL A 110 -13.10 13.03 -10.87
CA VAL A 110 -14.31 13.71 -11.36
C VAL A 110 -14.71 14.87 -10.44
N SER A 111 -14.69 14.65 -9.12
CA SER A 111 -14.98 15.74 -8.16
C SER A 111 -13.97 16.88 -8.24
N LEU A 112 -12.69 16.57 -8.44
CA LEU A 112 -11.64 17.59 -8.59
C LEU A 112 -11.78 18.35 -9.92
N ALA A 113 -12.00 17.63 -11.02
CA ALA A 113 -12.23 18.25 -12.33
C ALA A 113 -13.47 19.14 -12.33
N HIS A 114 -14.55 18.71 -11.67
CA HIS A 114 -15.74 19.55 -11.49
C HIS A 114 -15.41 20.84 -10.73
N ALA A 115 -14.64 20.77 -9.64
CA ALA A 115 -14.21 21.96 -8.92
C ALA A 115 -13.38 22.92 -9.78
N TYR A 116 -12.48 22.40 -10.63
CA TYR A 116 -11.76 23.23 -11.59
C TYR A 116 -12.65 23.84 -12.67
N SER A 117 -13.67 23.14 -13.13
CA SER A 117 -14.62 23.66 -14.12
C SER A 117 -15.39 24.89 -13.61
N LEU A 118 -15.64 24.98 -12.31
CA LEU A 118 -16.27 26.17 -11.69
C LEU A 118 -15.38 27.41 -11.71
N LEU A 119 -14.09 27.24 -11.99
CA LEU A 119 -13.07 28.30 -12.09
C LEU A 119 -12.59 28.48 -13.53
N GLU A 120 -13.32 27.94 -14.52
CA GLU A 120 -12.94 28.00 -15.92
C GLU A 120 -12.76 29.47 -16.39
N GLY A 121 -11.63 29.71 -17.06
CA GLY A 121 -11.21 31.05 -17.49
C GLY A 121 -10.28 31.78 -16.50
N ASP A 122 -10.20 31.36 -15.23
CA ASP A 122 -9.24 31.89 -14.25
C ASP A 122 -8.18 30.85 -13.89
N VAL A 123 -7.14 30.79 -14.73
CA VAL A 123 -5.99 29.88 -14.55
C VAL A 123 -5.29 30.10 -13.22
N CYS A 124 -5.19 31.36 -12.76
CA CYS A 124 -4.56 31.68 -11.49
C CYS A 124 -5.37 31.12 -10.31
N ALA A 125 -6.70 31.19 -10.36
CA ALA A 125 -7.56 30.59 -9.35
C ALA A 125 -7.48 29.06 -9.36
N GLN A 126 -7.44 28.43 -10.53
CA GLN A 126 -7.27 26.97 -10.65
C GLN A 126 -5.91 26.50 -10.09
N GLU A 127 -4.80 27.14 -10.47
CA GLU A 127 -3.46 26.78 -9.99
C GLU A 127 -3.33 26.94 -8.46
N GLU A 128 -4.11 27.83 -7.83
CA GLU A 128 -4.04 28.15 -6.40
C GLU A 128 -5.15 27.51 -5.53
N MET A 129 -6.12 26.82 -6.15
CA MET A 129 -7.31 26.29 -5.47
C MET A 129 -6.95 25.34 -4.34
N LEU A 130 -6.13 24.33 -4.62
CA LEU A 130 -5.80 23.28 -3.65
C LEU A 130 -4.97 23.82 -2.49
N ARG A 131 -4.03 24.76 -2.74
CA ARG A 131 -3.28 25.42 -1.65
C ARG A 131 -4.20 26.13 -0.68
N LYS A 132 -5.15 26.91 -1.20
CA LYS A 132 -6.09 27.70 -0.38
C LYS A 132 -7.03 26.80 0.42
N GLN A 133 -7.60 25.79 -0.21
CA GLN A 133 -8.60 24.92 0.41
C GLN A 133 -8.01 23.92 1.41
N SER A 134 -6.76 23.50 1.20
CA SER A 134 -6.03 22.62 2.13
C SER A 134 -5.31 23.38 3.26
N ASN A 135 -5.56 24.69 3.41
CA ASN A 135 -4.87 25.54 4.39
C ASN A 135 -3.33 25.43 4.33
N ASN A 136 -2.77 25.45 3.10
CA ASN A 136 -1.34 25.33 2.79
C ASN A 136 -0.69 23.96 3.04
N VAL A 137 -1.47 22.90 3.32
CA VAL A 137 -0.93 21.53 3.32
C VAL A 137 -0.46 21.14 1.92
N VAL A 138 -1.25 21.46 0.90
CA VAL A 138 -0.82 21.39 -0.50
C VAL A 138 0.01 22.64 -0.81
N SER A 139 1.26 22.45 -1.22
CA SER A 139 2.13 23.57 -1.60
C SER A 139 1.63 24.27 -2.88
N SER A 140 2.02 25.53 -3.09
CA SER A 140 1.69 26.26 -4.33
C SER A 140 2.16 25.51 -5.58
N VAL A 141 3.34 24.89 -5.53
CA VAL A 141 3.90 24.14 -6.66
C VAL A 141 3.13 22.85 -6.90
N ALA A 142 2.77 22.11 -5.84
CA ALA A 142 1.95 20.91 -5.96
C ALA A 142 0.55 21.24 -6.52
N SER A 143 -0.10 22.28 -5.98
CA SER A 143 -1.42 22.76 -6.44
C SER A 143 -1.41 23.08 -7.94
N LYS A 144 -0.38 23.81 -8.39
CA LYS A 144 -0.17 24.16 -9.80
C LYS A 144 0.08 22.93 -10.67
N ASN A 145 0.93 22.00 -10.23
CA ASN A 145 1.22 20.78 -10.98
C ASN A 145 -0.01 19.87 -11.11
N ILE A 146 -0.81 19.75 -10.05
CA ILE A 146 -2.05 18.98 -10.06
C ILE A 146 -3.08 19.62 -10.99
N SER A 147 -3.26 20.94 -10.93
CA SER A 147 -4.16 21.67 -11.84
C SER A 147 -3.80 21.40 -13.30
N ARG A 148 -2.52 21.47 -13.66
CA ARG A 148 -2.04 21.16 -15.02
C ARG A 148 -2.20 19.69 -15.39
N PHE A 149 -2.03 18.77 -14.45
CA PHE A 149 -2.21 17.34 -14.69
C PHE A 149 -3.69 16.98 -14.96
N VAL A 150 -4.61 17.62 -14.25
CA VAL A 150 -6.05 17.29 -14.30
C VAL A 150 -6.81 18.11 -15.35
N TRP A 151 -6.46 19.38 -15.51
CA TRP A 151 -7.21 20.36 -16.32
C TRP A 151 -6.37 21.04 -17.42
N GLY A 152 -5.04 20.89 -17.39
CA GLY A 152 -4.09 21.61 -18.25
C GLY A 152 -4.18 21.32 -19.74
#